data_AF-A0A2L1S9H3-F1
#
_entry.id   AF-A0A2L1S9H3-F1
#
_cell.length_a   1.000
_cell.length_b   1.000
_cell.length_c   1.000
_cell.angle_alpha   90.00
_cell.angle_beta   90.00
_cell.angle_gamma   90.00
#
_symmetry.space_group_name_H-M   'P 1'
#
loop_
_entity.id
_entity.type
_entity.pdbx_description
1 polymer ?
#
loop_
_entity_poly.entity_id
_entity_poly.type
_entity_poly.pdbx_seq_one_letter_code
_entity_poly.pdbx_strand_id
1 'polypeptide(L)' 'MQLNKVHAVTTIDLVALELATTADHLLEVAHGMEPEDGLIWVYSGNHEHGIMAFTEDGIDHLRHLIEEKQSATN' A
#
# COMPACT_ATOMS: atom_id res chain seq x y z
N MET A 1 -10.77 10.96 -21.93
CA MET A 1 -9.57 10.34 -21.30
C MET A 1 -9.14 11.26 -20.18
N GLN A 2 -9.18 10.82 -18.94
CA GLN A 2 -8.70 11.60 -17.80
C GLN A 2 -7.17 11.49 -17.78
N LEU A 3 -6.47 12.62 -17.91
CA LEU A 3 -5.01 12.67 -17.85
C LEU A 3 -4.59 12.45 -16.39
N ASN A 4 -3.77 11.43 -16.13
CA ASN A 4 -3.22 11.00 -14.84
C ASN A 4 -4.25 10.73 -13.73
N LYS A 5 -4.68 9.46 -13.62
CA LYS A 5 -5.41 8.95 -12.44
C LYS A 5 -4.57 8.98 -11.16
N VAL A 6 -3.25 8.86 -11.28
CA VAL A 6 -2.31 8.83 -10.16
C VAL A 6 -1.45 10.09 -10.24
N HIS A 7 -1.63 11.00 -9.27
CA HIS A 7 -0.85 12.24 -9.17
C HIS A 7 0.12 12.24 -7.97
N ALA A 8 -0.06 11.29 -7.06
CA ALA A 8 0.72 11.12 -5.85
C ALA A 8 0.72 9.64 -5.41
N VAL A 9 1.68 9.30 -4.56
CA VAL A 9 1.76 8.02 -3.86
C VAL A 9 2.08 8.30 -2.39
N THR A 10 1.62 7.41 -1.51
CA THR A 10 1.80 7.52 -0.06
C THR A 10 2.64 6.34 0.42
N THR A 11 3.77 6.61 1.09
CA THR A 11 4.66 5.57 1.60
C THR A 11 3.99 4.73 2.68
N ILE A 12 4.36 3.46 2.79
CA ILE A 12 3.77 2.47 3.70
C ILE A 12 3.64 2.95 5.14
N ASP A 13 4.62 3.68 5.68
CA ASP A 13 4.57 4.21 7.05
C ASP A 13 3.42 5.21 7.25
N LEU A 14 3.15 6.05 6.24
CA LEU A 14 2.08 7.04 6.30
C LEU A 14 0.71 6.36 6.09
N VAL A 15 0.64 5.36 5.22
CA VAL A 15 -0.57 4.53 5.07
C VAL A 15 -0.89 3.76 6.34
N ALA A 16 0.12 3.24 7.04
CA ALA A 16 -0.06 2.55 8.33
C ALA A 16 -0.70 3.47 9.38
N LEU A 17 -0.25 4.72 9.45
CA LEU A 17 -0.84 5.74 10.32
C LEU A 17 -2.29 6.05 9.92
N GLU A 18 -2.59 6.17 8.63
CA GLU A 18 -3.94 6.45 8.12
C GLU A 18 -4.92 5.31 8.43
N LEU A 19 -4.48 4.06 8.30
CA LEU A 19 -5.29 2.86 8.52
C LEU A 19 -5.27 2.37 9.98
N ALA A 20 -4.68 3.14 10.90
CA ALA A 20 -4.52 2.78 12.32
C ALA A 20 -3.93 1.38 12.54
N THR A 21 -2.93 1.02 11.73
CA THR A 21 -2.25 -0.29 11.71
C THR A 21 -0.72 -0.09 11.76
N THR A 22 0.05 -1.17 11.74
CA THR A 22 1.52 -1.12 11.65
C THR A 22 2.01 -1.33 10.22
N ALA A 23 3.17 -0.76 9.90
CA ALA A 23 3.84 -0.99 8.60
C ALA A 23 4.15 -2.47 8.38
N ASP A 24 4.56 -3.21 9.42
CA ASP A 24 4.81 -4.66 9.35
C ASP A 24 3.54 -5.43 8.94
N HIS A 25 2.38 -5.09 9.51
CA HIS A 25 1.12 -5.71 9.13
C HIS A 25 0.77 -5.39 7.67
N LEU A 26 0.95 -4.14 7.23
CA LEU A 26 0.73 -3.78 5.84
C LEU A 26 1.70 -4.48 4.89
N LEU A 27 2.95 -4.72 5.29
CA LEU A 27 3.93 -5.43 4.46
C LEU A 27 3.45 -6.86 4.18
N GLU A 28 2.95 -7.57 5.20
CA GLU A 28 2.38 -8.92 5.07
C GLU A 28 1.10 -8.96 4.23
N VAL A 29 0.32 -7.87 4.23
CA VAL A 29 -0.87 -7.73 3.38
C VAL A 29 -0.47 -7.43 1.94
N ALA A 30 0.40 -6.45 1.74
CA ALA A 30 0.87 -5.98 0.45
C ALA A 30 1.78 -7.00 -0.28
N HIS A 31 2.29 -8.01 0.43
CA HIS A 31 3.12 -9.07 -0.16
C HIS A 31 2.45 -9.82 -1.33
N GLY A 32 1.12 -9.80 -1.41
CA GLY A 32 0.35 -10.38 -2.52
C GLY A 32 -0.14 -9.37 -3.57
N MET A 33 0.21 -8.08 -3.43
CA MET A 33 -0.19 -7.04 -4.39
C MET A 33 0.84 -6.92 -5.52
N GLU A 34 0.34 -6.74 -6.74
CA GLU A 34 1.14 -6.42 -7.91
C GLU A 34 1.12 -4.90 -8.20
N PRO A 35 1.99 -4.38 -9.08
CA PRO A 35 1.96 -2.98 -9.46
C PRO A 35 0.60 -2.49 -9.99
N GLU A 36 -0.16 -3.37 -10.64
CA GLU A 36 -1.52 -3.14 -11.13
C GLU A 36 -2.53 -2.88 -10.00
N ASP A 37 -2.26 -3.39 -8.79
CA ASP A 37 -3.09 -3.17 -7.61
C ASP A 37 -2.78 -1.83 -6.91
N GLY A 38 -1.90 -1.00 -7.50
CA GLY A 38 -1.54 0.31 -6.96
C GLY A 38 -0.34 0.29 -6.01
N LEU A 39 0.37 -0.83 -5.90
CA LEU A 39 1.67 -0.92 -5.21
C LEU A 39 2.80 -0.35 -6.07
N ILE A 40 3.61 0.53 -5.51
CA ILE A 40 4.77 1.13 -6.18
C ILE A 40 5.99 1.04 -5.27
N TRP A 41 7.14 0.67 -5.84
CA TRP A 41 8.43 0.72 -5.16
C TRP A 41 9.11 2.07 -5.37
N VAL A 42 9.41 2.77 -4.28
CA VAL A 42 10.09 4.07 -4.28
C VAL A 42 11.52 3.90 -3.78
N TYR A 43 12.50 4.31 -4.58
CA TYR A 43 13.92 4.24 -4.23
C TYR A 43 14.45 5.65 -3.94
N SER A 44 15.28 5.78 -2.92
CA SER A 44 15.92 7.06 -2.56
C SER A 44 17.30 6.82 -1.96
N GLY A 45 18.11 7.87 -1.83
CA GLY A 45 19.45 7.74 -1.21
C GLY A 45 19.42 7.22 0.23
N ASN A 46 18.30 7.38 0.95
CA ASN A 46 18.11 6.84 2.30
C ASN A 46 17.42 5.45 2.31
N HIS A 47 16.93 4.99 1.15
CA HIS A 47 16.18 3.75 1.00
C HIS A 47 16.66 3.04 -0.28
N GLU A 48 17.90 2.57 -0.26
CA GLU A 48 18.53 1.89 -1.41
C GLU A 48 17.81 0.59 -1.79
N HIS A 49 17.21 -0.08 -0.81
CA HIS A 49 16.41 -1.30 -1.01
C HIS A 49 14.96 -1.01 -1.42
N GLY A 50 14.58 0.27 -1.54
CA GLY A 50 13.23 0.69 -1.84
C GLY A 50 12.30 0.66 -0.63
N ILE A 51 11.24 1.46 -0.71
CA ILE A 51 10.11 1.45 0.23
C ILE A 51 8.83 1.30 -0.58
N MET A 52 7.88 0.53 -0.06
CA MET A 52 6.56 0.42 -0.67
C MET A 52 5.80 1.74 -0.50
N ALA A 53 5.12 2.15 -1.56
CA ALA A 53 4.19 3.26 -1.57
C ALA A 53 2.95 2.86 -2.36
N PHE A 54 1.83 3.51 -2.07
CA PHE A 54 0.54 3.14 -2.59
C PHE A 54 -0.12 4.35 -3.26
N THR A 55 -0.80 4.09 -4.37
CA THR A 55 -1.76 5.04 -4.95
C THR A 55 -3.02 5.11 -4.09
N GLU A 56 -3.91 6.08 -4.32
CA GLU A 56 -5.22 6.12 -3.65
C GLU A 56 -5.99 4.80 -3.88
N ASP A 57 -6.06 4.32 -5.13
CA ASP A 57 -6.68 3.04 -5.49
C ASP A 57 -6.00 1.85 -4.76
N GLY A 58 -4.69 1.89 -4.58
CA GLY A 58 -3.94 0.84 -3.86
C GLY A 58 -4.19 0.84 -2.35
N ILE A 59 -4.43 2.00 -1.75
CA ILE A 59 -4.84 2.09 -0.34
C ILE A 59 -6.25 1.50 -0.17
N ASP A 60 -7.16 1.76 -1.12
CA ASP A 60 -8.49 1.15 -1.11
C ASP A 60 -8.42 -0.37 -1.29
N HIS A 61 -7.55 -0.87 -2.16
CA HIS A 61 -7.28 -2.30 -2.28
C HIS A 61 -6.76 -2.90 -0.95
N LEU A 62 -5.80 -2.23 -0.30
CA LEU A 62 -5.28 -2.67 1.01
C LEU A 62 -6.39 -2.78 2.08
N ARG A 63 -7.32 -1.83 2.12
CA ARG A 63 -8.46 -1.88 3.05
C ARG A 63 -9.28 -3.16 2.85
N HIS A 64 -9.59 -3.51 1.60
CA HIS A 64 -10.30 -4.74 1.27
C HIS A 64 -9.54 -6.00 1.71
N LEU A 65 -8.23 -6.09 1.44
CA LEU A 65 -7.43 -7.25 1.85
C LEU A 65 -7.34 -7.40 3.38
N ILE A 66 -7.26 -6.30 4.12
CA ILE A 66 -7.26 -6.32 5.59
C ILE A 66 -8.59 -6.86 6.11
N GLU A 67 -9.71 -6.39 5.56
CA GLU A 67 -11.06 -6.86 5.92
C GLU A 67 -11.23 -8.36 5.63
N GLU A 68 -10.75 -8.85 4.48
CA GLU A 68 -10.79 -10.26 4.11
C GLU A 68 -9.96 -11.13 5.07
N LYS A 69 -8.73 -10.72 5.40
CA LYS A 69 -7.87 -11.46 6.34
C LYS A 69 -8.46 -11.49 7.76
N GLN A 70 -9.09 -10.41 8.21
CA GLN A 70 -9.77 -10.38 9.51
C GLN A 70 -11.02 -11.27 9.53
N SER A 71 -11.78 -11.29 8.42
CA SER A 71 -12.98 -12.13 8.29
C SER A 71 -12.67 -13.63 8.19
N ALA A 72 -11.50 -13.99 7.64
CA ALA A 72 -11.04 -15.38 7.57
C ALA A 72 -10.54 -15.94 8.91
N THR A 73 -10.30 -15.07 9.91
CA THR A 73 -9.75 -15.45 11.22
C THR A 73 -10.85 -15.57 12.30
N ASN A 74 -12.12 -15.35 11.94
CA ASN A 74 -13.28 -15.36 12.85
C ASN A 74 -14.22 -16.55 12.53
#